data_AF-A0A4P6X9Z4-F1
#
_entry.id   AF-A0A4P6X9Z4-F1
#
_cell.length_a   1.000
_cell.length_b   1.000
_cell.length_c   1.000
_cell.angle_alpha   90.00
_cell.angle_beta   90.00
_cell.angle_gamma   90.00
#
_symmetry.space_group_name_H-M   'P 1'
#
loop_
_entity.id
_entity.type
_entity.pdbx_description
1 polymer ?
#
loop_
_entity_poly.entity_id
_entity_poly.type
_entity_poly.pdbx_seq_one_letter_code
_entity_poly.pdbx_strand_id
1 'polypeptide(L)'
;MQIDFLKCHGSGNDFPLIDARDLALSEDDWARVAVALADRGGSVGGDGILLLTAGDATHDFGMRMFNSDGSEAETCLNGLRCVARAGFEALGIDEARVRLKTSDAHVSRDPDLAAGVVTIREVAGPVDLDVSHWPMHVGVKRIVEAPIAPLGSERVFTAVAIPNPHLVCFVETIDEAELVALGTQCEAAPDWLPNRANVSFVEVRGANLLFVRTFERGVGLTDSCGSAMAASTYAACLTRRCGFGTEITVHNRGGLVRAEAREDGMVRLSGNATVEWRGSVDIHLATRTAGPVTVTTRHDDEVAAWRGVVDAIV
;
A
#
# COMPACT_ATOMS: atom_id res chain seq x y z
N MET A 1 -9.85 -27.39 -1.39
CA MET A 1 -8.40 -27.56 -1.17
C MET A 1 -8.04 -26.85 0.11
N GLN A 2 -7.13 -27.40 0.90
CA GLN A 2 -6.66 -26.71 2.11
C GLN A 2 -5.56 -25.72 1.73
N ILE A 3 -5.63 -24.50 2.26
CA ILE A 3 -4.60 -23.46 2.11
C ILE A 3 -4.13 -23.04 3.48
N ASP A 4 -2.81 -23.06 3.68
CA ASP A 4 -2.14 -22.42 4.80
C ASP A 4 -1.86 -20.96 4.48
N PHE A 5 -2.05 -20.10 5.46
CA PHE A 5 -1.81 -18.67 5.33
C PHE A 5 -1.44 -18.05 6.67
N LEU A 6 -0.89 -16.84 6.60
CA LEU A 6 -0.77 -15.95 7.74
C LEU A 6 -1.68 -14.74 7.52
N LYS A 7 -2.37 -14.32 8.57
CA LYS A 7 -3.10 -13.05 8.57
C LYS A 7 -2.14 -11.95 9.02
N CYS A 8 -1.97 -10.93 8.20
CA CYS A 8 -1.03 -9.84 8.44
C CYS A 8 -1.57 -8.50 7.92
N HIS A 9 -0.95 -7.40 8.34
CA HIS A 9 -1.27 -6.08 7.81
C HIS A 9 -0.06 -5.13 7.79
N GLY A 10 -0.06 -4.21 6.84
CA GLY A 10 0.81 -3.04 6.82
C GLY A 10 -0.04 -1.80 7.06
N SER A 11 0.13 -1.14 8.21
CA SER A 11 -0.65 0.03 8.64
C SER A 11 -2.16 -0.19 8.51
N GLY A 12 -2.69 -1.28 9.08
CA GLY A 12 -4.12 -1.63 9.04
C GLY A 12 -4.65 -2.18 7.70
N ASN A 13 -3.90 -2.07 6.60
CA ASN A 13 -4.26 -2.71 5.33
C ASN A 13 -3.94 -4.21 5.40
N ASP A 14 -4.99 -5.03 5.51
CA ASP A 14 -4.93 -6.39 6.06
C ASP A 14 -5.19 -7.50 5.03
N PHE A 15 -4.40 -8.58 5.11
CA PHE A 15 -4.34 -9.63 4.09
C PHE A 15 -4.14 -11.01 4.72
N PRO A 16 -4.87 -12.04 4.26
CA PRO A 16 -4.32 -13.39 4.21
C PRO A 16 -3.17 -13.47 3.20
N LEU A 17 -2.00 -13.87 3.67
CA LEU A 17 -0.79 -14.08 2.88
C LEU A 17 -0.48 -15.57 2.79
N ILE A 18 -0.31 -16.05 1.57
CA ILE A 18 -0.05 -17.45 1.24
C ILE A 18 1.39 -17.58 0.73
N ASP A 19 2.15 -18.53 1.27
CA ASP A 19 3.41 -18.96 0.65
C ASP A 19 3.08 -19.85 -0.55
N ALA A 20 3.17 -19.26 -1.74
CA ALA A 20 2.83 -19.87 -3.02
C ALA A 20 4.06 -20.29 -3.81
N ARG A 21 5.26 -20.31 -3.22
CA ARG A 21 6.50 -20.68 -3.92
C ARG A 21 6.44 -22.09 -4.52
N ASP A 22 5.79 -23.02 -3.82
CA ASP A 22 5.64 -24.41 -4.23
C ASP A 22 4.20 -24.75 -4.69
N LEU A 23 3.34 -23.75 -4.91
CA LEU A 23 1.95 -23.93 -5.31
C LEU A 23 1.76 -23.60 -6.79
N ALA A 24 1.15 -24.54 -7.53
CA ALA A 24 0.80 -24.38 -8.93
C ALA A 24 -0.72 -24.30 -9.09
N LEU A 25 -1.28 -23.09 -9.04
CA LEU A 25 -2.67 -22.79 -9.38
C LEU A 25 -2.74 -21.95 -10.65
N SER A 26 -3.86 -22.06 -11.37
CA SER A 26 -4.15 -21.17 -12.49
C SER A 26 -4.49 -19.75 -12.00
N GLU A 27 -4.42 -18.78 -12.90
CA GLU A 27 -4.84 -17.39 -12.64
C GLU A 27 -6.31 -17.30 -12.20
N ASP A 28 -7.19 -18.08 -12.84
CA ASP A 28 -8.62 -18.13 -12.48
C ASP A 28 -8.82 -18.74 -11.09
N ASP A 29 -8.02 -19.74 -10.73
CA ASP A 29 -8.07 -20.33 -9.39
C ASP A 29 -7.58 -19.35 -8.32
N TRP A 30 -6.50 -18.60 -8.57
CA TRP A 30 -6.05 -17.57 -7.64
C TRP A 30 -7.09 -16.46 -7.45
N ALA A 31 -7.74 -16.03 -8.53
CA ALA A 31 -8.85 -15.08 -8.44
C ALA A 31 -10.00 -15.63 -7.58
N ARG A 32 -10.33 -16.92 -7.71
CA ARG A 32 -11.36 -17.59 -6.88
C ARG A 32 -10.94 -17.72 -5.42
N VAL A 33 -9.67 -18.03 -5.15
CA VAL A 33 -9.10 -18.04 -3.79
C VAL A 33 -9.20 -16.65 -3.18
N ALA A 34 -8.90 -15.60 -3.95
CA ALA A 34 -8.96 -14.23 -3.47
C ALA A 34 -10.37 -13.84 -3.05
N VAL A 35 -11.37 -14.08 -3.91
CA VAL A 35 -12.78 -13.84 -3.58
C VAL A 35 -13.22 -14.62 -2.34
N ALA A 36 -12.77 -15.88 -2.19
CA ALA A 36 -13.16 -16.74 -1.07
C ALA A 36 -12.55 -16.31 0.28
N LEU A 37 -11.28 -15.90 0.29
CA LEU A 37 -10.55 -15.58 1.52
C LEU A 37 -10.69 -14.13 1.94
N ALA A 38 -10.75 -13.21 0.99
CA ALA A 38 -10.80 -11.78 1.28
C ALA A 38 -12.22 -11.28 1.58
N ASP A 39 -13.26 -12.11 1.40
CA ASP A 39 -14.63 -11.76 1.79
C ASP A 39 -14.71 -11.42 3.29
N ARG A 40 -14.98 -10.15 3.60
CA ARG A 40 -15.14 -9.66 4.98
C ARG A 40 -16.39 -10.21 5.68
N GLY A 41 -17.36 -10.74 4.93
CA GLY A 41 -18.49 -11.50 5.47
C GLY A 41 -18.17 -12.99 5.71
N GLY A 42 -17.01 -13.45 5.25
CA GLY A 42 -16.52 -14.82 5.36
C GLY A 42 -15.74 -15.11 6.64
N SER A 43 -15.01 -16.23 6.64
CA SER A 43 -14.30 -16.74 7.82
C SER A 43 -12.92 -16.11 8.06
N VAL A 44 -12.35 -15.42 7.08
CA VAL A 44 -11.01 -14.79 7.15
C VAL A 44 -11.10 -13.28 6.96
N GLY A 45 -11.48 -12.84 5.75
CA GLY A 45 -11.59 -11.43 5.38
C GLY A 45 -10.23 -10.74 5.12
N GLY A 46 -10.25 -9.67 4.33
CA GLY A 46 -9.11 -8.78 4.10
C GLY A 46 -9.35 -7.86 2.91
N ASP A 47 -8.41 -6.97 2.62
CA ASP A 47 -8.46 -6.09 1.44
C ASP A 47 -8.11 -6.81 0.12
N GLY A 48 -7.57 -8.02 0.25
CA GLY A 48 -7.17 -8.91 -0.83
C GLY A 48 -6.37 -10.07 -0.27
N ILE A 49 -5.69 -10.82 -1.13
CA ILE A 49 -4.72 -11.84 -0.74
C ILE A 49 -3.33 -11.45 -1.23
N LEU A 50 -2.31 -11.85 -0.48
CA LEU A 50 -0.91 -11.70 -0.87
C LEU A 50 -0.32 -13.08 -1.16
N LEU A 51 0.46 -13.18 -2.23
CA LEU A 51 1.20 -14.39 -2.56
C LEU A 51 2.69 -14.11 -2.50
N LEU A 52 3.40 -14.86 -1.66
CA LEU A 52 4.85 -15.01 -1.78
C LEU A 52 5.11 -16.06 -2.86
N THR A 53 5.76 -15.68 -3.95
CA THR A 53 6.04 -16.55 -5.10
C THR A 53 7.54 -16.79 -5.25
N ALA A 54 7.89 -17.86 -5.97
CA ALA A 54 9.29 -18.19 -6.20
C ALA A 54 10.01 -17.06 -6.95
N GLY A 55 11.29 -16.88 -6.62
CA GLY A 55 12.18 -15.96 -7.31
C GLY A 55 12.52 -16.39 -8.73
N ASP A 56 13.42 -15.64 -9.36
CA ASP A 56 14.00 -15.99 -10.66
C ASP A 56 15.50 -15.67 -10.67
N ALA A 57 16.13 -15.60 -11.85
CA ALA A 57 17.56 -15.34 -11.97
C ALA A 57 18.02 -14.00 -11.37
N THR A 58 17.10 -13.06 -11.16
CA THR A 58 17.39 -11.68 -10.74
C THR A 58 16.68 -11.25 -9.46
N HIS A 59 15.76 -12.08 -8.93
CA HIS A 59 14.95 -11.78 -7.77
C HIS A 59 14.98 -12.94 -6.78
N ASP A 60 15.14 -12.66 -5.49
CA ASP A 60 15.18 -13.69 -4.44
C ASP A 60 13.81 -14.36 -4.27
N PHE A 61 12.74 -13.58 -4.43
CA PHE A 61 11.34 -14.03 -4.47
C PHE A 61 10.46 -13.01 -5.22
N GLY A 62 9.18 -13.36 -5.42
CA GLY A 62 8.19 -12.47 -6.01
C GLY A 62 7.01 -12.21 -5.10
N MET A 63 6.31 -11.10 -5.33
CA MET A 63 5.03 -10.78 -4.74
C MET A 63 3.96 -10.76 -5.83
N ARG A 64 2.78 -11.31 -5.51
CA ARG A 64 1.55 -11.03 -6.24
C ARG A 64 0.45 -10.64 -5.27
N MET A 65 -0.50 -9.83 -5.74
CA MET A 65 -1.66 -9.41 -4.96
C MET A 65 -2.92 -9.52 -5.80
N PHE A 66 -3.93 -10.18 -5.25
CA PHE A 66 -5.27 -10.17 -5.80
C PHE A 66 -6.20 -9.41 -4.86
N ASN A 67 -6.99 -8.49 -5.41
CA ASN A 67 -8.02 -7.77 -4.69
C ASN A 67 -9.15 -8.72 -4.27
N SER A 68 -10.02 -8.26 -3.37
CA SER A 68 -11.17 -9.04 -2.90
C SER A 68 -12.20 -9.40 -3.99
N ASP A 69 -12.18 -8.71 -5.13
CA ASP A 69 -13.00 -9.04 -6.32
C ASP A 69 -12.35 -10.08 -7.25
N GLY A 70 -11.12 -10.52 -6.94
CA GLY A 70 -10.34 -11.47 -7.73
C GLY A 70 -9.49 -10.85 -8.84
N SER A 71 -9.53 -9.52 -9.03
CA SER A 71 -8.63 -8.83 -9.94
C SER A 71 -7.20 -8.76 -9.38
N GLU A 72 -6.17 -8.88 -10.23
CA GLU A 72 -4.78 -8.78 -9.77
C GLU A 72 -4.27 -7.33 -9.82
N ALA A 73 -3.88 -6.81 -8.66
CA ALA A 73 -3.37 -5.46 -8.48
C ALA A 73 -1.93 -5.29 -9.05
N GLU A 74 -1.57 -4.06 -9.43
CA GLU A 74 -0.22 -3.74 -9.94
C GLU A 74 0.84 -3.82 -8.85
N THR A 75 0.59 -3.16 -7.71
CA THR A 75 1.41 -3.24 -6.51
C THR A 75 0.64 -2.77 -5.29
N CYS A 76 1.10 -3.17 -4.12
CA CYS A 76 0.69 -2.61 -2.84
C CYS A 76 1.91 -2.57 -1.92
N LEU A 77 2.39 -1.36 -1.60
CA LEU A 77 3.57 -1.18 -0.75
C LEU A 77 3.34 -1.68 0.68
N ASN A 78 2.12 -1.55 1.20
CA ASN A 78 1.76 -2.15 2.50
C ASN A 78 1.87 -3.68 2.48
N GLY A 79 1.35 -4.31 1.42
CA GLY A 79 1.44 -5.76 1.23
C GLY A 79 2.88 -6.23 0.96
N LEU A 80 3.70 -5.42 0.27
CA LEU A 80 5.10 -5.73 -0.01
C LEU A 80 5.90 -5.90 1.28
N ARG A 81 5.69 -5.06 2.30
CA ARG A 81 6.34 -5.25 3.61
C ARG A 81 5.98 -6.59 4.25
N CYS A 82 4.71 -7.00 4.17
CA CYS A 82 4.26 -8.29 4.68
C CYS A 82 4.88 -9.47 3.91
N VAL A 83 4.90 -9.41 2.57
CA VAL A 83 5.53 -10.44 1.72
C VAL A 83 7.04 -10.49 1.93
N ALA A 84 7.69 -9.34 2.10
CA ALA A 84 9.11 -9.28 2.39
C ALA A 84 9.45 -9.95 3.72
N ARG A 85 8.68 -9.68 4.78
CA ARG A 85 8.86 -10.38 6.06
C ARG A 85 8.70 -11.90 5.90
N ALA A 86 7.66 -12.35 5.20
CA ALA A 86 7.44 -13.77 4.95
C ALA A 86 8.60 -14.39 4.14
N GLY A 87 9.09 -13.70 3.11
CA GLY A 87 10.24 -14.10 2.31
C GLY A 87 11.54 -14.20 3.12
N PHE A 88 11.79 -13.24 4.00
CA PHE A 88 12.94 -13.23 4.92
C PHE A 88 12.92 -14.43 5.86
N GLU A 89 11.78 -14.70 6.49
CA GLU A 89 11.60 -15.90 7.34
C GLU A 89 11.79 -17.19 6.54
N ALA A 90 11.24 -17.24 5.33
CA ALA A 90 11.22 -18.43 4.49
C ALA A 90 12.56 -18.78 3.82
N LEU A 91 13.44 -17.79 3.63
CA LEU A 91 14.74 -17.94 2.98
C LEU A 91 15.93 -17.76 3.94
N GLY A 92 15.69 -17.25 5.15
CA GLY A 92 16.77 -16.96 6.11
C GLY A 92 17.65 -15.77 5.69
N ILE A 93 17.05 -14.75 5.07
CA ILE A 93 17.73 -13.53 4.58
C ILE A 93 17.09 -12.28 5.20
N ASP A 94 17.78 -11.14 5.15
CA ASP A 94 17.30 -9.86 5.73
C ASP A 94 17.23 -8.70 4.72
N GLU A 95 17.66 -8.93 3.48
CA GLU A 95 17.43 -8.06 2.33
C GLU A 95 17.09 -8.90 1.11
N ALA A 96 16.34 -8.33 0.17
CA ALA A 96 15.98 -8.99 -1.06
C ALA A 96 15.65 -8.00 -2.18
N ARG A 97 15.83 -8.45 -3.42
CA ARG A 97 15.17 -7.88 -4.59
C ARG A 97 13.92 -8.70 -4.90
N VAL A 98 12.76 -8.04 -4.86
CA VAL A 98 11.45 -8.68 -5.00
C VAL A 98 10.83 -8.35 -6.35
N ARG A 99 10.44 -9.38 -7.09
CA ARG A 99 9.69 -9.20 -8.33
C ARG A 99 8.24 -8.79 -8.03
N LEU A 100 7.76 -7.73 -8.68
CA LEU A 100 6.37 -7.30 -8.67
C LEU A 100 5.72 -7.57 -10.04
N LYS A 101 4.42 -7.26 -10.20
CA LYS A 101 3.69 -7.55 -11.44
C LYS A 101 4.29 -6.85 -12.67
N THR A 102 4.68 -5.59 -12.52
CA THR A 102 5.17 -4.73 -13.62
C THR A 102 6.52 -4.08 -13.32
N SER A 103 7.13 -4.38 -12.18
CA SER A 103 8.37 -3.78 -11.72
C SER A 103 9.09 -4.70 -10.71
N ASP A 104 10.10 -4.17 -10.03
CA ASP A 104 10.73 -4.81 -8.89
C ASP A 104 10.97 -3.78 -7.77
N ALA A 105 11.25 -4.27 -6.56
CA ALA A 105 11.55 -3.43 -5.41
C ALA A 105 12.68 -4.03 -4.57
N HIS A 106 13.50 -3.16 -3.98
CA HIS A 106 14.46 -3.57 -2.96
C HIS A 106 13.82 -3.46 -1.58
N VAL A 107 13.93 -4.52 -0.79
CA VAL A 107 13.40 -4.58 0.58
C VAL A 107 14.49 -5.02 1.55
N SER A 108 14.43 -4.54 2.80
CA SER A 108 15.37 -4.91 3.87
C SER A 108 14.70 -4.80 5.23
N ARG A 109 15.19 -5.53 6.23
CA ARG A 109 14.83 -5.26 7.62
C ARG A 109 15.31 -3.86 8.02
N ASP A 110 14.56 -3.22 8.90
CA ASP A 110 14.89 -1.90 9.42
C ASP A 110 14.73 -1.86 10.94
N PRO A 111 15.38 -0.92 11.66
CA PRO A 111 15.12 -0.75 13.07
C PRO A 111 13.63 -0.50 13.33
N ASP A 112 13.10 -1.21 14.31
CA ASP A 112 11.69 -1.20 14.66
C ASP A 112 11.18 0.23 14.92
N LEU A 113 9.99 0.54 14.39
CA LEU A 113 9.30 1.81 14.63
C LEU A 113 8.92 2.00 16.11
N ALA A 114 8.68 0.89 16.81
CA ALA A 114 8.44 0.83 18.24
C ALA A 114 8.79 -0.57 18.76
N ALA A 115 8.99 -0.72 20.06
CA ALA A 115 9.30 -2.01 20.66
C ALA A 115 8.23 -3.07 20.30
N GLY A 116 8.66 -4.19 19.72
CA GLY A 116 7.77 -5.28 19.29
C GLY A 116 7.12 -5.08 17.92
N VAL A 117 7.47 -4.02 17.17
CA VAL A 117 6.93 -3.75 15.84
C VAL A 117 7.97 -4.07 14.78
N VAL A 118 7.89 -5.28 14.22
CA VAL A 118 8.76 -5.70 13.11
C VAL A 118 8.61 -4.71 11.94
N THR A 119 9.73 -4.08 11.58
CA THR A 119 9.76 -3.03 10.57
C THR A 119 10.52 -3.47 9.33
N ILE A 120 9.89 -3.28 8.18
CA ILE A 120 10.46 -3.56 6.87
C ILE A 120 10.58 -2.25 6.11
N ARG A 121 11.75 -2.07 5.50
CA ARG A 121 12.04 -1.00 4.57
C ARG A 121 11.81 -1.48 3.15
N GLU A 122 11.12 -0.68 2.37
CA GLU A 122 11.00 -0.79 0.92
C GLU A 122 11.55 0.47 0.25
N VAL A 123 12.06 0.34 -0.97
CA VAL A 123 12.48 1.45 -1.82
C VAL A 123 11.66 1.41 -3.10
N ALA A 124 10.86 2.46 -3.32
CA ALA A 124 9.98 2.61 -4.47
C ALA A 124 10.39 3.83 -5.31
N GLY A 125 10.03 3.80 -6.59
CA GLY A 125 10.34 4.85 -7.55
C GLY A 125 11.15 4.33 -8.77
N PRO A 126 11.68 5.24 -9.60
CA PRO A 126 11.65 6.69 -9.42
C PRO A 126 10.24 7.26 -9.59
N VAL A 127 9.96 8.36 -8.91
CA VAL A 127 8.75 9.17 -9.10
C VAL A 127 8.67 9.67 -10.54
N ASP A 128 7.49 9.53 -11.15
CA ASP A 128 7.16 10.21 -12.41
C ASP A 128 6.30 11.46 -12.16
N LEU A 129 6.72 12.58 -12.72
CA LEU A 129 6.03 13.87 -12.66
C LEU A 129 5.40 14.28 -13.99
N ASP A 130 5.64 13.52 -15.06
CA ASP A 130 5.01 13.77 -16.36
C ASP A 130 3.62 13.13 -16.40
N VAL A 131 2.59 13.96 -16.23
CA VAL A 131 1.19 13.53 -16.21
C VAL A 131 0.71 12.98 -17.56
N SER A 132 1.47 13.17 -18.64
CA SER A 132 1.17 12.55 -19.93
C SER A 132 1.54 11.06 -20.00
N HIS A 133 2.44 10.58 -19.14
CA HIS A 133 2.76 9.16 -19.03
C HIS A 133 1.65 8.34 -18.34
N TRP A 134 0.81 9.00 -17.55
CA TRP A 134 -0.38 8.43 -16.92
C TRP A 134 -1.62 9.22 -17.37
N PRO A 135 -2.09 8.95 -18.60
CA PRO A 135 -2.71 9.85 -19.58
C PRO A 135 -3.72 10.84 -18.99
N MET A 136 -3.23 11.88 -18.31
CA MET A 136 -4.05 12.96 -17.78
C MET A 136 -4.13 14.08 -18.83
N HIS A 137 -5.30 14.31 -19.39
CA HIS A 137 -5.51 15.21 -20.52
C HIS A 137 -5.86 16.63 -20.06
N VAL A 138 -4.89 17.32 -19.46
CA VAL A 138 -5.06 18.68 -18.89
C VAL A 138 -4.23 19.77 -19.57
N GLY A 139 -3.59 19.46 -20.70
CA GLY A 139 -2.84 20.44 -21.50
C GLY A 139 -1.49 20.88 -20.91
N VAL A 140 -1.07 20.30 -19.78
CA VAL A 140 0.24 20.49 -19.16
C VAL A 140 0.91 19.15 -18.93
N LYS A 141 2.25 19.14 -18.86
CA LYS A 141 3.02 17.93 -18.54
C LYS A 141 3.25 17.72 -17.06
N ARG A 142 3.19 18.78 -16.25
CA ARG A 142 3.54 18.72 -14.83
C ARG A 142 2.63 19.63 -14.02
N ILE A 143 2.24 19.15 -12.85
CA ILE A 143 1.35 19.86 -11.92
C ILE A 143 2.04 19.84 -10.55
N VAL A 144 2.49 21.00 -10.10
CA VAL A 144 3.11 21.22 -8.78
C VAL A 144 2.51 22.49 -8.22
N GLU A 145 1.81 22.36 -7.09
CA GLU A 145 1.06 23.45 -6.45
C GLU A 145 0.21 24.26 -7.44
N ALA A 146 -0.54 23.57 -8.30
CA ALA A 146 -1.41 24.18 -9.29
C ALA A 146 -2.84 23.60 -9.23
N PRO A 147 -3.88 24.39 -9.54
CA PRO A 147 -5.23 23.89 -9.64
C PRO A 147 -5.38 22.94 -10.84
N ILE A 148 -6.29 21.99 -10.72
CA ILE A 148 -6.67 21.09 -11.81
C ILE A 148 -8.07 21.53 -12.27
N ALA A 149 -8.14 22.33 -13.34
CA ALA A 149 -9.38 23.00 -13.75
C ALA A 149 -10.60 22.06 -13.88
N PRO A 150 -10.49 20.83 -14.44
CA PRO A 150 -11.62 19.90 -14.49
C PRO A 150 -12.19 19.48 -13.12
N LEU A 151 -11.43 19.57 -12.02
CA LEU A 151 -11.93 19.27 -10.67
C LEU A 151 -12.88 20.35 -10.13
N GLY A 152 -12.93 21.54 -10.74
CA GLY A 152 -13.81 22.63 -10.27
C GLY A 152 -13.53 23.08 -8.84
N SER A 153 -12.31 22.87 -8.35
CA SER A 153 -11.86 23.22 -7.00
C SER A 153 -10.73 24.24 -7.07
N GLU A 154 -10.73 25.19 -6.13
CA GLU A 154 -9.66 26.18 -5.94
C GLU A 154 -8.42 25.57 -5.25
N ARG A 155 -8.51 24.31 -4.81
CA ARG A 155 -7.37 23.59 -4.23
C ARG A 155 -6.25 23.43 -5.25
N VAL A 156 -5.02 23.51 -4.76
CA VAL A 156 -3.82 23.24 -5.56
C VAL A 156 -3.31 21.84 -5.28
N PHE A 157 -2.83 21.17 -6.32
CA PHE A 157 -2.36 19.79 -6.26
C PHE A 157 -0.92 19.69 -6.75
N THR A 158 -0.24 18.64 -6.28
CA THR A 158 0.98 18.13 -6.87
C THR A 158 0.69 16.72 -7.38
N ALA A 159 0.89 16.52 -8.68
CA ALA A 159 0.65 15.23 -9.34
C ALA A 159 1.96 14.42 -9.36
N VAL A 160 1.88 13.19 -8.84
CA VAL A 160 3.03 12.29 -8.62
C VAL A 160 2.60 10.87 -8.96
N ALA A 161 3.43 10.08 -9.65
CA ALA A 161 3.20 8.65 -9.81
C ALA A 161 4.32 7.83 -9.15
N ILE A 162 3.96 6.88 -8.27
CA ILE A 162 4.91 5.98 -7.58
C ILE A 162 4.23 4.68 -7.09
N PRO A 163 4.09 3.66 -7.94
CA PRO A 163 4.16 3.70 -9.40
C PRO A 163 2.83 4.14 -10.04
N ASN A 164 1.75 4.22 -9.26
CA ASN A 164 0.43 4.60 -9.74
C ASN A 164 0.14 6.10 -9.47
N PRO A 165 -0.83 6.68 -10.19
CA PRO A 165 -1.28 8.09 -10.06
C PRO A 165 -1.67 8.56 -8.65
N HIS A 166 -1.10 9.69 -8.20
CA HIS A 166 -1.50 10.42 -6.99
C HIS A 166 -1.66 11.93 -7.26
N LEU A 167 -2.79 12.47 -6.80
CA LEU A 167 -3.05 13.91 -6.71
C LEU A 167 -2.97 14.33 -5.23
N VAL A 168 -1.85 14.96 -4.86
CA VAL A 168 -1.57 15.34 -3.47
C VAL A 168 -1.92 16.81 -3.25
N CYS A 169 -2.79 17.09 -2.29
CA CYS A 169 -3.15 18.44 -1.87
C CYS A 169 -2.74 18.67 -0.41
N PHE A 170 -1.97 19.72 -0.15
CA PHE A 170 -1.65 20.14 1.21
C PHE A 170 -2.76 21.04 1.74
N VAL A 171 -3.30 20.72 2.92
CA VAL A 171 -4.41 21.41 3.56
C VAL A 171 -4.08 21.76 5.01
N GLU A 172 -4.75 22.78 5.56
CA GLU A 172 -4.63 23.12 6.99
C GLU A 172 -5.35 22.11 7.88
N THR A 173 -6.54 21.70 7.45
CA THR A 173 -7.38 20.69 8.11
C THR A 173 -8.00 19.80 7.06
N ILE A 174 -8.00 18.50 7.28
CA ILE A 174 -8.60 17.52 6.37
C ILE A 174 -10.13 17.55 6.51
N ASP A 175 -10.79 17.93 5.41
CA ASP A 175 -12.22 17.73 5.20
C ASP A 175 -12.42 16.42 4.41
N GLU A 176 -12.87 15.36 5.09
CA GLU A 176 -13.12 14.07 4.44
C GLU A 176 -14.28 14.12 3.45
N ALA A 177 -15.27 15.01 3.64
CA ALA A 177 -16.38 15.13 2.70
C ALA A 177 -15.90 15.76 1.39
N GLU A 178 -15.05 16.79 1.46
CA GLU A 178 -14.39 17.37 0.28
C GLU A 178 -13.49 16.33 -0.41
N LEU A 179 -12.67 15.61 0.35
CA LEU A 179 -11.80 14.55 -0.17
C LEU A 179 -12.60 13.46 -0.90
N VAL A 180 -13.70 12.99 -0.30
CA VAL A 180 -14.59 11.99 -0.91
C VAL A 180 -15.24 12.53 -2.19
N ALA A 181 -15.68 13.79 -2.21
CA ALA A 181 -16.28 14.39 -3.40
C ALA A 181 -15.28 14.45 -4.57
N LEU A 182 -14.07 14.94 -4.32
CA LEU A 182 -13.00 15.01 -5.33
C LEU A 182 -12.53 13.62 -5.77
N GLY A 183 -12.35 12.71 -4.81
CA GLY A 183 -11.96 11.32 -5.08
C GLY A 183 -13.00 10.59 -5.93
N THR A 184 -14.28 10.76 -5.64
CA THR A 184 -15.38 10.18 -6.44
C THR A 184 -15.37 10.70 -7.88
N GLN A 185 -15.07 12.00 -8.07
CA GLN A 185 -14.94 12.56 -9.41
C GLN A 185 -13.76 11.94 -10.19
N CYS A 186 -12.62 11.71 -9.52
CA CYS A 186 -11.48 11.03 -10.13
C CYS A 186 -11.75 9.54 -10.41
N GLU A 187 -12.48 8.86 -9.51
CA GLU A 187 -12.81 7.43 -9.64
C GLU A 187 -13.79 7.15 -10.78
N ALA A 188 -14.64 8.12 -11.12
CA ALA A 188 -15.55 8.04 -12.27
C ALA A 188 -14.82 7.93 -13.63
N ALA A 189 -13.48 7.99 -13.64
CA ALA A 189 -12.63 7.90 -14.82
C ALA A 189 -13.07 8.88 -15.94
N PRO A 190 -13.19 10.18 -15.63
CA PRO A 190 -13.60 11.16 -16.64
C PRO A 190 -12.59 11.20 -17.79
N ASP A 191 -13.00 11.72 -18.95
CA ASP A 191 -12.15 11.74 -20.16
C ASP A 191 -10.77 12.39 -19.94
N TRP A 192 -10.64 13.32 -19.00
CA TRP A 192 -9.35 13.95 -18.66
C TRP A 192 -8.47 13.12 -17.71
N LEU A 193 -9.02 12.10 -17.05
CA LEU A 193 -8.33 11.18 -16.13
C LEU A 193 -8.84 9.72 -16.31
N PRO A 194 -8.66 9.12 -17.50
CA PRO A 194 -9.20 7.80 -17.84
C PRO A 194 -8.65 6.68 -16.95
N ASN A 195 -7.42 6.83 -16.46
CA ASN A 195 -6.79 5.83 -15.57
C ASN A 195 -7.09 6.07 -14.09
N ARG A 196 -7.97 7.03 -13.77
CA ARG A 196 -8.30 7.49 -12.42
C ARG A 196 -7.03 7.94 -11.67
N ALA A 197 -7.17 8.38 -10.42
CA ALA A 197 -6.04 8.63 -9.55
C ALA A 197 -6.43 8.50 -8.08
N ASN A 198 -5.44 8.22 -7.25
CA ASN A 198 -5.58 8.39 -5.82
C ASN A 198 -5.59 9.90 -5.51
N VAL A 199 -6.49 10.35 -4.65
CA VAL A 199 -6.52 11.75 -4.17
C VAL A 199 -6.13 11.73 -2.71
N SER A 200 -5.15 12.56 -2.32
CA SER A 200 -4.66 12.60 -0.94
C SER A 200 -4.65 14.02 -0.41
N PHE A 201 -5.24 14.21 0.76
CA PHE A 201 -5.10 15.42 1.56
C PHE A 201 -4.01 15.20 2.61
N VAL A 202 -3.13 16.19 2.76
CA VAL A 202 -1.96 16.11 3.63
C VAL A 202 -1.91 17.32 4.55
N GLU A 203 -1.93 17.04 5.86
CA GLU A 203 -1.62 18.02 6.89
C GLU A 203 -0.13 17.96 7.22
N VAL A 204 0.52 19.11 7.33
CA VAL A 204 1.87 19.23 7.90
C VAL A 204 1.71 19.54 9.38
N ARG A 205 1.89 18.54 10.25
CA ARG A 205 1.63 18.66 11.70
C ARG A 205 2.86 19.06 12.52
N GLY A 206 3.99 19.31 11.87
CA GLY A 206 5.24 19.72 12.51
C GLY A 206 6.42 19.61 11.55
N ALA A 207 7.63 19.78 12.09
CA ALA A 207 8.84 19.54 11.31
C ALA A 207 8.95 18.07 10.95
N ASN A 208 8.97 17.77 9.65
CA ASN A 208 9.08 16.41 9.12
C ASN A 208 8.01 15.44 9.65
N LEU A 209 6.80 15.97 9.92
CA LEU A 209 5.65 15.19 10.35
C LEU A 209 4.45 15.50 9.46
N LEU A 210 3.99 14.49 8.75
CA LEU A 210 2.83 14.57 7.86
C LEU A 210 1.71 13.68 8.39
N PHE A 211 0.46 14.08 8.18
CA PHE A 211 -0.70 13.19 8.31
C PHE A 211 -1.45 13.15 6.98
N VAL A 212 -1.70 11.94 6.48
CA VAL A 212 -2.24 11.70 5.14
C VAL A 212 -3.58 10.99 5.24
N ARG A 213 -4.59 11.53 4.54
CA ARG A 213 -5.86 10.85 4.26
C ARG A 213 -6.03 10.71 2.76
N THR A 214 -6.45 9.53 2.33
CA THR A 214 -6.47 9.17 0.92
C THR A 214 -7.82 8.60 0.52
N PHE A 215 -8.36 9.12 -0.57
CA PHE A 215 -9.34 8.43 -1.37
C PHE A 215 -8.59 7.63 -2.44
N GLU A 216 -8.61 6.32 -2.31
CA GLU A 216 -7.86 5.37 -3.11
C GLU A 216 -8.65 4.90 -4.32
N ARG A 217 -7.97 4.88 -5.47
CA ARG A 217 -8.53 4.43 -6.75
C ARG A 217 -9.01 2.99 -6.62
N GLY A 218 -10.26 2.75 -7.00
CA GLY A 218 -10.90 1.44 -6.96
C GLY A 218 -11.31 0.94 -5.57
N VAL A 219 -11.09 1.73 -4.50
CA VAL A 219 -11.41 1.35 -3.12
C VAL A 219 -12.31 2.38 -2.44
N GLY A 220 -11.96 3.67 -2.52
CA GLY A 220 -12.62 4.75 -1.78
C GLY A 220 -11.76 5.26 -0.63
N LEU A 221 -12.39 5.77 0.43
CA LEU A 221 -11.65 6.32 1.57
C LEU A 221 -10.97 5.18 2.37
N THR A 222 -9.64 5.16 2.44
CA THR A 222 -8.88 4.11 3.13
C THR A 222 -8.14 4.64 4.34
N ASP A 223 -7.92 3.78 5.34
CA ASP A 223 -7.18 4.14 6.56
C ASP A 223 -5.67 4.16 6.33
N SER A 224 -5.19 3.45 5.31
CA SER A 224 -3.81 3.48 4.89
C SER A 224 -3.64 3.19 3.41
N CYS A 225 -2.72 3.92 2.77
CA CYS A 225 -2.22 3.65 1.43
C CYS A 225 -0.71 3.96 1.37
N GLY A 226 0.13 2.92 1.24
CA GLY A 226 1.59 3.07 1.28
C GLY A 226 2.16 3.95 0.15
N SER A 227 1.62 3.82 -1.07
CA SER A 227 2.04 4.66 -2.20
C SER A 227 1.61 6.11 -2.03
N ALA A 228 0.48 6.38 -1.36
CA ALA A 228 0.07 7.74 -1.02
C ALA A 228 0.99 8.39 0.00
N MET A 229 1.48 7.64 0.98
CA MET A 229 2.50 8.13 1.92
C MET A 229 3.82 8.43 1.18
N ALA A 230 4.22 7.59 0.23
CA ALA A 230 5.40 7.81 -0.60
C ALA A 230 5.27 9.08 -1.46
N ALA A 231 4.14 9.21 -2.18
CA ALA A 231 3.82 10.35 -3.02
C ALA A 231 3.74 11.65 -2.20
N SER A 232 3.12 11.60 -1.02
CA SER A 232 3.01 12.75 -0.10
C SER A 232 4.36 13.19 0.44
N THR A 233 5.23 12.22 0.78
CA THR A 233 6.62 12.49 1.19
C THR A 233 7.39 13.21 0.09
N TYR A 234 7.36 12.67 -1.13
CA TYR A 234 8.04 13.29 -2.26
C TYR A 234 7.46 14.68 -2.59
N ALA A 235 6.13 14.82 -2.61
CA ALA A 235 5.46 16.10 -2.84
C ALA A 235 5.83 17.14 -1.76
N ALA A 236 5.99 16.73 -0.50
CA ALA A 236 6.39 17.62 0.58
C ALA A 236 7.82 18.14 0.39
N CYS A 237 8.75 17.27 -0.02
CA CYS A 237 10.11 17.67 -0.36
C CYS A 237 10.15 18.56 -1.61
N LEU A 238 9.42 18.19 -2.66
CA LEU A 238 9.35 18.91 -3.93
C LEU A 238 8.83 20.36 -3.76
N THR A 239 7.89 20.54 -2.84
CA THR A 239 7.27 21.83 -2.52
C THR A 239 7.92 22.52 -1.31
N ARG A 240 9.09 22.04 -0.88
CA ARG A 240 9.93 22.63 0.20
C ARG A 240 9.26 22.70 1.57
N ARG A 241 8.24 21.87 1.82
CA ARG A 241 7.64 21.65 3.16
C ARG A 241 8.52 20.75 4.03
N CYS A 242 9.28 19.87 3.40
CA CYS A 242 10.34 19.07 4.02
C CYS A 242 11.61 19.11 3.15
N GLY A 243 12.73 18.61 3.67
CA GLY A 243 13.98 18.49 2.90
C GLY A 243 14.10 17.14 2.20
N PHE A 244 14.69 17.10 1.00
CA PHE A 244 15.16 15.84 0.42
C PHE A 244 16.29 15.25 1.27
N GLY A 245 16.35 13.92 1.39
CA GLY A 245 17.31 13.22 2.24
C GLY A 245 17.04 13.36 3.74
N THR A 246 15.90 13.93 4.12
CA THR A 246 15.46 14.03 5.51
C THR A 246 14.45 12.94 5.81
N GLU A 247 14.61 12.31 6.96
CA GLU A 247 13.63 11.38 7.50
C GLU A 247 12.35 12.12 7.93
N ILE A 248 11.21 11.67 7.41
CA ILE A 248 9.88 12.22 7.61
C ILE A 248 9.01 11.13 8.21
N THR A 249 8.37 11.43 9.33
CA THR A 249 7.32 10.57 9.88
C THR A 249 6.02 10.90 9.15
N VAL A 250 5.40 9.89 8.55
CA VAL A 250 4.11 10.05 7.87
C VAL A 250 3.10 9.20 8.62
N HIS A 251 2.07 9.83 9.13
CA HIS A 251 0.93 9.20 9.80
C HIS A 251 -0.24 9.04 8.82
N ASN A 252 -1.05 8.02 9.07
CA ASN A 252 -2.40 7.89 8.57
C ASN A 252 -3.27 7.25 9.68
N ARG A 253 -4.52 6.91 9.40
CA ARG A 253 -5.39 6.29 10.42
C ARG A 253 -4.96 4.88 10.79
N GLY A 254 -4.32 4.16 9.87
CA GLY A 254 -3.83 2.81 10.09
C GLY A 254 -2.48 2.71 10.82
N GLY A 255 -1.81 3.84 11.07
CA GLY A 255 -0.54 3.93 11.79
C GLY A 255 0.45 4.86 11.10
N LEU A 256 1.72 4.45 10.99
CA LEU A 256 2.77 5.30 10.45
C LEU A 256 3.80 4.58 9.60
N VAL A 257 4.53 5.35 8.82
CA VAL A 257 5.80 4.96 8.20
C VAL A 257 6.84 6.04 8.42
N ARG A 258 8.10 5.62 8.42
CA ARG A 258 9.27 6.48 8.35
C ARG A 258 9.74 6.52 6.91
N ALA A 259 9.64 7.70 6.30
CA ALA A 259 9.88 7.89 4.88
C ALA A 259 11.03 8.87 4.62
N GLU A 260 11.73 8.67 3.51
CA GLU A 260 12.76 9.60 3.03
C GLU A 260 12.66 9.66 1.51
N ALA A 261 12.48 10.87 0.97
CA ALA A 261 12.52 11.10 -0.47
C ALA A 261 13.89 11.64 -0.87
N ARG A 262 14.42 11.17 -2.00
CA ARG A 262 15.68 11.62 -2.59
C ARG A 262 15.43 12.42 -3.87
N GLU A 263 16.41 13.24 -4.26
CA GLU A 263 16.34 14.07 -5.46
C GLU A 263 16.27 13.24 -6.77
N ASP A 264 16.75 11.99 -6.75
CA ASP A 264 16.68 11.05 -7.87
C ASP A 264 15.26 10.47 -8.10
N GLY A 265 14.27 10.89 -7.31
CA GLY A 265 12.90 10.40 -7.40
C GLY A 265 12.64 9.13 -6.60
N MET A 266 13.65 8.54 -5.94
CA MET A 266 13.45 7.36 -5.11
C MET A 266 12.91 7.74 -3.74
N VAL A 267 11.95 6.97 -3.25
CA VAL A 267 11.37 7.12 -1.92
C VAL A 267 11.56 5.83 -1.15
N ARG A 268 12.19 5.94 0.00
CA ARG A 268 12.31 4.86 0.96
C ARG A 268 11.17 4.97 1.95
N LEU A 269 10.48 3.87 2.23
CA LEU A 269 9.44 3.78 3.27
C LEU A 269 9.77 2.63 4.22
N SER A 270 9.67 2.89 5.51
CA SER A 270 9.92 1.89 6.55
C SER A 270 8.67 1.82 7.42
N GLY A 271 7.98 0.69 7.38
CA GLY A 271 6.67 0.49 7.99
C GLY A 271 6.58 -0.87 8.68
N ASN A 272 5.51 -1.06 9.46
CA ASN A 272 5.26 -2.35 10.07
C ASN A 272 4.94 -3.42 8.99
N ALA A 273 5.20 -4.67 9.34
CA ALA A 273 4.75 -5.86 8.63
C ALA A 273 4.13 -6.82 9.65
N THR A 274 3.02 -6.39 10.27
CA THR A 274 2.49 -7.07 11.45
C THR A 274 1.83 -8.39 11.08
N VAL A 275 2.20 -9.48 11.74
CA VAL A 275 1.51 -10.77 11.65
C VAL A 275 0.56 -10.88 12.83
N GLU A 276 -0.71 -11.16 12.58
CA GLU A 276 -1.73 -11.32 13.62
C GLU A 276 -1.83 -12.78 14.07
N TRP A 277 -1.93 -13.70 13.12
CA TRP A 277 -2.06 -15.13 13.38
C TRP A 277 -1.74 -15.95 12.13
N ARG A 278 -1.52 -17.24 12.33
CA ARG A 278 -1.32 -18.24 11.27
C ARG A 278 -2.42 -19.27 11.33
N GLY A 279 -2.81 -19.81 10.19
CA GLY A 279 -3.88 -20.80 10.13
C GLY A 279 -4.01 -21.48 8.80
N SER A 280 -5.02 -22.35 8.72
CA SER A 280 -5.38 -23.07 7.51
C SER A 280 -6.89 -23.04 7.30
N VAL A 281 -7.31 -23.14 6.05
CA VAL A 281 -8.72 -23.13 5.67
C VAL A 281 -8.98 -23.95 4.41
N ASP A 282 -10.11 -24.64 4.38
CA ASP A 282 -10.60 -25.32 3.18
C ASP A 282 -11.31 -24.34 2.25
N ILE A 283 -10.87 -24.29 0.99
CA ILE A 283 -11.46 -23.46 -0.06
C ILE A 283 -12.22 -24.31 -1.07
N HIS A 284 -13.45 -23.89 -1.37
CA HIS A 284 -14.28 -24.44 -2.43
C HIS A 284 -14.25 -23.51 -3.65
N LEU A 285 -13.35 -23.77 -4.61
CA LEU A 285 -13.11 -22.92 -5.77
C LEU A 285 -14.35 -22.72 -6.67
N ALA A 286 -15.21 -23.74 -6.77
CA ALA A 286 -16.43 -23.67 -7.58
C ALA A 286 -17.44 -22.64 -7.03
N THR A 287 -17.60 -22.60 -5.72
CA THR A 287 -18.52 -21.69 -5.03
C THR A 287 -17.85 -20.40 -4.57
N ARG A 288 -16.51 -20.32 -4.65
CA ARG A 288 -15.70 -19.19 -4.17
C ARG A 288 -15.94 -18.90 -2.69
N THR A 289 -16.02 -19.97 -1.88
CA THR A 289 -16.26 -19.87 -0.45
C THR A 289 -15.14 -20.53 0.36
N ALA A 290 -14.84 -19.94 1.50
CA ALA A 290 -13.95 -20.50 2.51
C ALA A 290 -14.75 -21.20 3.62
N GLY A 291 -14.28 -22.36 4.06
CA GLY A 291 -14.81 -23.09 5.19
C GLY A 291 -14.36 -22.52 6.54
N PRO A 292 -14.55 -23.27 7.64
CA PRO A 292 -14.05 -22.89 8.96
C PRO A 292 -12.51 -22.77 8.97
N VAL A 293 -12.01 -21.76 9.67
CA VAL A 293 -10.57 -21.53 9.85
C VAL A 293 -10.04 -22.31 11.04
N THR A 294 -8.89 -22.95 10.87
CA THR A 294 -8.10 -23.50 11.98
C THR A 294 -6.92 -22.57 12.25
N VAL A 295 -6.93 -21.88 13.39
CA VAL A 295 -5.81 -21.01 13.81
C VAL A 295 -4.75 -21.87 14.51
N THR A 296 -3.51 -21.81 14.03
CA THR A 296 -2.38 -22.59 14.56
C THR A 296 -1.49 -21.77 15.49
N THR A 297 -1.41 -20.46 15.31
CA THR A 297 -0.58 -19.56 16.14
C THR A 297 -1.18 -18.16 16.15
N ARG A 298 -1.12 -17.48 17.30
CA ARG A 298 -1.49 -16.07 17.46
C ARG A 298 -0.28 -15.25 17.87
N HIS A 299 -0.23 -14.01 17.41
CA HIS A 299 0.83 -13.03 17.68
C HIS A 299 0.24 -11.82 18.40
N ASP A 300 -0.53 -12.07 19.48
CA ASP A 300 -1.30 -11.03 20.17
C ASP A 300 -0.43 -9.89 20.72
N ASP A 301 0.80 -10.18 21.15
CA ASP A 301 1.78 -9.19 21.62
C ASP A 301 2.19 -8.23 20.50
N GLU A 302 2.35 -8.73 19.28
CA GLU A 302 2.74 -7.94 18.11
C GLU A 302 1.59 -7.02 17.66
N VAL A 303 0.36 -7.55 17.70
CA VAL A 303 -0.86 -6.78 17.45
C VAL A 303 -1.02 -5.68 18.50
N ALA A 304 -0.78 -5.99 19.77
CA ALA A 304 -0.85 -5.01 20.85
C ALA A 304 0.21 -3.92 20.70
N ALA A 305 1.45 -4.28 20.31
CA ALA A 305 2.52 -3.33 20.06
C ALA A 305 2.15 -2.34 18.95
N TRP A 306 1.62 -2.83 17.82
CA TRP A 306 1.17 -1.93 16.74
C TRP A 306 -0.02 -1.07 17.14
N ARG A 307 -1.01 -1.63 17.85
CA ARG A 307 -2.15 -0.86 18.35
C ARG A 307 -1.69 0.31 19.24
N GLY A 308 -0.70 0.07 20.10
CA GLY A 308 -0.11 1.14 20.91
C GLY A 308 0.53 2.27 20.09
N VAL A 309 1.09 1.96 18.91
CA VAL A 309 1.58 2.98 17.96
C VAL A 309 0.42 3.77 17.36
N VAL A 310 -0.63 3.08 16.90
CA VAL A 310 -1.81 3.73 16.29
C VAL A 310 -2.52 4.63 17.30
N ASP A 311 -2.74 4.16 18.53
CA ASP A 311 -3.41 4.93 19.59
C ASP A 311 -2.63 6.20 20.00
N ALA A 312 -1.32 6.24 19.73
CA ALA A 312 -0.47 7.39 20.00
C ALA A 312 -0.53 8.46 18.88
N ILE A 313 -1.14 8.17 17.74
CA ILE A 313 -1.34 9.12 16.64
C ILE A 313 -2.56 9.98 16.96
N VAL A 314 -2.29 11.21 17.43
CA VAL A 314 -3.28 12.28 17.63
C VAL A 314 -3.36 13.15 16.38
#